data_AF-A0A521X7P4-F1
#
_entry.id   AF-A0A521X7P4-F1
#
_cell.length_a   1.000
_cell.length_b   1.000
_cell.length_c   1.000
_cell.angle_alpha   90.00
_cell.angle_beta   90.00
_cell.angle_gamma   90.00
#
_symmetry.space_group_name_H-M   'P 1'
#
loop_
_entity.id
_entity.type
_entity.pdbx_description
1 polymer ?
#
loop_
_entity_poly.entity_id
_entity_poly.type
_entity_poly.pdbx_seq_one_letter_code
_entity_poly.pdbx_strand_id
1 'polypeptide(L)'
;MSDSVHISDSEIYGVSWTTPELRGLFSEQNRIKGWLEVMTVLAGVQADFGLIPKQAALEIETFYNHLSIDETFLKDIGEDFIKTNHSLLGLINAVKQRCGPLGGEWLCYGATVQDITDTHIVRVLMSVRQLFAEQLTELEKVLKTLAIEHRLTPMCGRTHGQPGLPITFGFKAAGWLDEFDRHRLRLNELKTRLGVGQLCGGVGSLSSLGSNPLELQAAFMQRLGLEAPAISWTSSRDRLAEWLNVLAMITATGDRIGQEVFNLQRPEIAELSEGFIPGAVGSITMPHKRNPEISEHLGTLSRVVRHHAAHMAESLVHSHERDGRAWKSEWAIIPDATLAAGKSLMLLKSLIEGLQINAERMLQNIEAMKGFIHAEKVMLALAEKIGKQSAHKLVYDIAMQSQEQNMPLKQALMQNSQIASLLSEDEINSLFDLDKSVGCCAEMIDQVIARINLP
;
A
#
# COMPACT_ATOMS: atom_id res chain seq x y z
N MET A 1 25.96 13.35 -9.06
CA MET A 1 24.69 14.10 -9.11
C MET A 1 24.40 14.58 -7.69
N SER A 2 24.94 15.72 -7.26
CA SER A 2 24.78 16.20 -5.87
C SER A 2 23.90 17.45 -5.72
N ASP A 3 22.96 17.67 -6.65
CA ASP A 3 22.02 18.82 -6.63
C ASP A 3 20.55 18.39 -6.74
N SER A 4 20.18 17.16 -6.33
CA SER A 4 18.76 16.78 -6.32
C SER A 4 18.04 17.29 -5.06
N VAL A 5 16.96 18.03 -5.26
CA VAL A 5 16.11 18.61 -4.20
C VAL A 5 15.03 17.61 -3.75
N HIS A 6 14.72 16.60 -4.57
CA HIS A 6 13.69 15.63 -4.23
C HIS A 6 14.22 14.56 -3.27
N ILE A 7 13.47 14.26 -2.20
CA ILE A 7 14.00 13.41 -1.12
C ILE A 7 14.28 11.97 -1.59
N SER A 8 13.48 11.44 -2.53
CA SER A 8 13.70 10.12 -3.11
C SER A 8 14.99 10.03 -3.95
N ASP A 9 15.54 11.17 -4.35
CA ASP A 9 16.79 11.22 -5.10
C ASP A 9 18.03 11.40 -4.25
N SER A 10 17.86 11.76 -2.97
CA SER A 10 18.95 11.96 -2.02
C SER A 10 19.88 10.75 -1.98
N GLU A 11 21.19 10.97 -2.15
CA GLU A 11 22.20 9.92 -2.03
C GLU A 11 22.30 9.37 -0.59
N ILE A 12 21.88 10.16 0.40
CA ILE A 12 21.90 9.82 1.82
C ILE A 12 20.57 9.20 2.25
N TYR A 13 19.47 9.90 1.97
CA TYR A 13 18.16 9.56 2.51
C TYR A 13 17.23 8.88 1.51
N GLY A 14 17.54 8.83 0.21
CA GLY A 14 16.61 8.32 -0.81
C GLY A 14 16.19 6.87 -0.58
N VAL A 15 17.09 6.05 -0.02
CA VAL A 15 16.79 4.66 0.38
C VAL A 15 15.67 4.54 1.42
N SER A 16 15.36 5.63 2.14
CA SER A 16 14.25 5.71 3.08
C SER A 16 12.90 5.95 2.40
N TRP A 17 12.87 6.39 1.14
CA TRP A 17 11.64 6.82 0.46
C TRP A 17 11.27 5.98 -0.76
N THR A 18 12.20 5.14 -1.24
CA THR A 18 11.99 4.27 -2.41
C THR A 18 12.89 3.04 -2.35
N THR A 19 12.69 2.11 -3.28
CA THR A 19 13.60 0.99 -3.56
C THR A 19 14.36 1.24 -4.86
N PRO A 20 15.57 0.67 -5.06
CA PRO A 20 16.30 0.83 -6.32
C PRO A 20 15.50 0.38 -7.56
N GLU A 21 14.76 -0.72 -7.42
CA GLU A 21 13.90 -1.26 -8.48
C GLU A 21 12.79 -0.27 -8.88
N LEU A 22 12.03 0.23 -7.90
CA LEU A 22 10.95 1.19 -8.15
C LEU A 22 11.49 2.53 -8.65
N ARG A 23 12.58 3.04 -8.08
CA ARG A 23 13.24 4.26 -8.55
C ARG A 23 13.62 4.14 -10.02
N GLY A 24 14.12 2.98 -10.43
CA GLY A 24 14.42 2.69 -11.83
C GLY A 24 13.21 2.94 -12.72
N LEU A 25 12.03 2.39 -12.38
CA LEU A 25 10.81 2.50 -13.20
C LEU A 25 10.36 3.95 -13.46
N PHE A 26 10.65 4.88 -12.54
CA PHE A 26 10.26 6.30 -12.65
C PHE A 26 11.42 7.24 -13.02
N SER A 27 12.61 6.71 -13.31
CA SER A 27 13.76 7.54 -13.66
C SER A 27 13.54 8.34 -14.93
N GLU A 28 14.23 9.48 -15.06
CA GLU A 28 14.14 10.31 -16.27
C GLU A 28 14.56 9.53 -17.52
N GLN A 29 15.61 8.70 -17.43
CA GLN A 29 16.03 7.87 -18.56
C GLN A 29 14.94 6.86 -18.97
N ASN A 30 14.30 6.19 -18.01
CA ASN A 30 13.24 5.23 -18.32
C ASN A 30 11.96 5.90 -18.82
N ARG A 31 11.65 7.11 -18.34
CA ARG A 31 10.57 7.94 -18.88
C ARG A 31 10.79 8.26 -20.35
N ILE A 32 11.96 8.80 -20.70
CA ILE A 32 12.30 9.17 -22.07
C ILE A 32 12.35 7.93 -22.98
N LYS A 33 13.01 6.86 -22.53
CA LYS A 33 13.06 5.59 -23.26
C LYS A 33 11.65 5.05 -23.50
N GLY A 34 10.80 5.05 -22.49
CA GLY A 34 9.43 4.58 -22.59
C GLY A 34 8.54 5.45 -23.49
N TRP A 35 8.71 6.77 -23.47
CA TRP A 35 8.04 7.65 -24.43
C TRP A 35 8.47 7.35 -25.87
N LEU A 36 9.77 7.15 -26.10
CA LEU A 36 10.30 6.79 -27.42
C LEU A 36 9.84 5.40 -27.88
N GLU A 37 9.72 4.44 -26.96
CA GLU A 37 9.15 3.13 -27.26
C GLU A 37 7.69 3.26 -27.73
N VAL A 38 6.87 4.00 -27.00
CA VAL A 38 5.46 4.25 -27.37
C VAL A 38 5.37 4.92 -28.74
N MET A 39 6.19 5.94 -29.00
CA MET A 39 6.25 6.60 -30.32
C MET A 39 6.72 5.67 -31.44
N THR A 40 7.70 4.81 -31.17
CA THR A 40 8.26 3.85 -32.14
C THR A 40 7.23 2.79 -32.52
N VAL A 41 6.53 2.24 -31.52
CA VAL A 41 5.45 1.27 -31.74
C VAL A 41 4.31 1.92 -32.53
N LEU A 42 3.95 3.17 -32.22
CA LEU A 42 2.94 3.91 -32.98
C LEU A 42 3.35 4.06 -34.45
N ALA A 43 4.58 4.50 -34.73
CA ALA A 43 5.08 4.66 -36.09
C ALA A 43 5.04 3.34 -36.88
N GLY A 44 5.44 2.23 -36.26
CA GLY A 44 5.34 0.90 -36.87
C GLY A 44 3.90 0.53 -37.25
N VAL A 45 2.95 0.72 -36.33
CA VAL A 45 1.52 0.43 -36.59
C VAL A 45 0.97 1.35 -37.68
N GLN A 46 1.31 2.63 -37.64
CA GLN A 46 0.89 3.58 -38.66
C GLN A 46 1.40 3.22 -40.06
N ALA A 47 2.63 2.69 -40.16
CA ALA A 47 3.17 2.20 -41.42
C ALA A 47 2.44 0.94 -41.93
N ASP A 48 2.03 0.04 -41.04
CA ASP A 48 1.24 -1.15 -41.40
C ASP A 48 -0.15 -0.78 -41.91
N PHE A 49 -0.72 0.31 -41.40
CA PHE A 49 -1.99 0.88 -41.87
C PHE A 49 -1.81 1.84 -43.06
N GLY A 50 -0.59 2.02 -43.56
CA GLY A 50 -0.29 2.89 -44.70
C GLY A 50 -0.43 4.39 -44.43
N LEU A 51 -0.49 4.81 -43.16
CA LEU A 51 -0.64 6.21 -42.76
C LEU A 51 0.69 6.99 -42.86
N ILE A 52 1.81 6.31 -42.64
CA ILE A 52 3.16 6.87 -42.81
C ILE A 52 4.01 5.98 -43.73
N PRO A 53 5.08 6.50 -44.37
CA PRO A 53 5.98 5.69 -45.17
C PRO A 53 6.66 4.60 -44.35
N LYS A 54 6.70 3.36 -44.87
CA LYS A 54 7.40 2.23 -44.21
C LYS A 54 8.86 2.52 -43.90
N GLN A 55 9.54 3.27 -44.77
CA GLN A 55 10.91 3.70 -44.56
C GLN A 55 11.07 4.62 -43.34
N ALA A 56 10.09 5.50 -43.08
CA ALA A 56 10.12 6.37 -41.91
C ALA A 56 9.97 5.57 -40.61
N ALA A 57 9.07 4.59 -40.57
CA ALA A 57 8.94 3.68 -39.43
C ALA A 57 10.22 2.88 -39.19
N LEU A 58 10.87 2.38 -40.25
CA LEU A 58 12.14 1.66 -40.14
C LEU A 58 13.28 2.55 -39.60
N GLU A 59 13.35 3.82 -40.01
CA GLU A 59 14.32 4.78 -39.47
C GLU A 59 14.09 5.03 -37.97
N ILE A 60 12.82 5.19 -37.55
CA ILE A 60 12.44 5.38 -36.15
C ILE A 60 12.79 4.15 -35.30
N GLU A 61 12.44 2.95 -35.78
CA GLU A 61 12.80 1.70 -35.11
C GLU A 61 14.31 1.52 -35.01
N THR A 62 15.05 1.81 -36.09
CA THR A 62 16.51 1.74 -36.10
C THR A 62 17.12 2.71 -35.09
N PHE A 63 16.62 3.94 -35.04
CA PHE A 63 17.05 4.92 -34.04
C PHE A 63 16.77 4.43 -32.62
N TYR A 64 15.56 3.93 -32.34
CA TYR A 64 15.19 3.43 -31.02
C TYR A 64 16.07 2.25 -30.57
N ASN A 65 16.37 1.31 -31.47
CA ASN A 65 17.21 0.14 -31.16
C ASN A 65 18.68 0.50 -30.86
N HIS A 66 19.16 1.65 -31.36
CA HIS A 66 20.52 2.16 -31.09
C HIS A 66 20.51 3.36 -30.13
N LEU A 67 19.39 3.62 -29.46
CA LEU A 67 19.22 4.77 -28.58
C LEU A 67 20.19 4.72 -27.40
N SER A 68 20.99 5.77 -27.27
CA SER A 68 21.78 6.08 -26.08
C SER A 68 21.25 7.36 -25.46
N ILE A 69 20.74 7.28 -24.21
CA ILE A 69 20.32 8.44 -23.44
C ILE A 69 21.50 8.85 -22.56
N ASP A 70 22.32 9.76 -23.09
CA ASP A 70 23.45 10.36 -22.39
C ASP A 70 23.12 11.79 -21.91
N GLU A 71 24.05 12.40 -21.17
CA GLU A 71 23.90 13.77 -20.65
C GLU A 71 23.70 14.81 -21.77
N THR A 72 24.29 14.58 -22.95
CA THR A 72 24.16 15.51 -24.09
C THR A 72 22.75 15.44 -24.65
N PHE A 73 22.20 14.25 -24.82
CA PHE A 73 20.83 14.05 -25.29
C PHE A 73 19.82 14.69 -24.33
N LEU A 74 19.97 14.51 -23.02
CA LEU A 74 19.11 15.14 -22.02
C LEU A 74 19.22 16.67 -22.02
N LYS A 75 20.45 17.19 -22.17
CA LYS A 75 20.70 18.63 -22.24
C LYS A 75 20.03 19.26 -23.46
N ASP A 76 20.14 18.65 -24.64
CA ASP A 76 19.49 19.15 -25.86
C ASP A 76 17.97 19.27 -25.67
N ILE A 77 17.34 18.25 -25.06
CA ILE A 77 15.91 18.24 -24.75
C ILE A 77 15.55 19.36 -23.77
N GLY A 78 16.34 19.50 -22.70
CA GLY A 78 16.12 20.51 -21.65
C GLY A 78 16.26 21.94 -22.17
N GLU A 79 17.28 22.22 -22.99
CA GLU A 79 17.47 23.53 -23.62
C GLU A 79 16.30 23.89 -24.54
N ASP A 80 15.81 22.94 -25.33
CA ASP A 80 14.63 23.17 -26.17
C ASP A 80 13.35 23.31 -25.36
N PHE A 81 13.20 22.59 -24.25
CA PHE A 81 12.08 22.79 -23.33
C PHE A 81 12.08 24.22 -22.75
N ILE A 82 13.24 24.74 -22.33
CA ILE A 82 13.36 26.13 -21.84
C ILE A 82 12.93 27.14 -22.92
N LYS A 83 13.30 26.91 -24.19
CA LYS A 83 12.95 27.80 -25.30
C LYS A 83 11.47 27.73 -25.69
N THR A 84 10.88 26.54 -25.64
CA THR A 84 9.56 26.27 -26.25
C THR A 84 8.42 26.14 -25.24
N ASN A 85 8.74 25.82 -23.99
CA ASN A 85 7.79 25.46 -22.93
C ASN A 85 6.85 24.29 -23.30
N HIS A 86 7.23 23.48 -24.30
CA HIS A 86 6.43 22.36 -24.79
C HIS A 86 7.07 21.03 -24.38
N SER A 87 6.35 20.23 -23.59
CA SER A 87 6.90 19.09 -22.84
C SER A 87 7.43 17.92 -23.68
N LEU A 88 7.11 17.87 -24.98
CA LEU A 88 7.59 16.81 -25.89
C LEU A 88 8.40 17.35 -27.08
N LEU A 89 8.38 18.67 -27.34
CA LEU A 89 8.94 19.20 -28.59
C LEU A 89 10.47 19.06 -28.61
N GLY A 90 11.13 19.33 -27.48
CA GLY A 90 12.58 19.13 -27.38
C GLY A 90 13.00 17.68 -27.63
N LEU A 91 12.21 16.71 -27.17
CA LEU A 91 12.45 15.29 -27.46
C LEU A 91 12.28 14.98 -28.96
N ILE A 92 11.20 15.47 -29.57
CA ILE A 92 10.96 15.28 -31.02
C ILE A 92 12.10 15.89 -31.84
N ASN A 93 12.54 17.10 -31.50
CA ASN A 93 13.65 17.77 -32.18
C ASN A 93 14.97 17.01 -32.00
N ALA A 94 15.27 16.54 -30.79
CA ALA A 94 16.47 15.77 -30.51
C ALA A 94 16.50 14.46 -31.30
N VAL A 95 15.36 13.78 -31.44
CA VAL A 95 15.22 12.59 -32.28
C VAL A 95 15.36 12.95 -33.76
N LYS A 96 14.69 14.01 -34.23
CA LYS A 96 14.74 14.43 -35.64
C LYS A 96 16.16 14.70 -36.14
N GLN A 97 17.03 15.23 -35.29
CA GLN A 97 18.45 15.43 -35.63
C GLN A 97 19.26 14.13 -35.78
N ARG A 98 18.73 13.00 -35.28
CA ARG A 98 19.43 11.71 -35.14
C ARG A 98 18.76 10.54 -35.87
N CYS A 99 17.50 10.69 -36.29
CA CYS A 99 16.59 9.63 -36.77
C CYS A 99 16.44 9.60 -38.29
N GLY A 100 17.54 9.83 -39.02
CA GLY A 100 17.53 9.87 -40.48
C GLY A 100 16.74 11.04 -41.08
N PRO A 101 16.73 11.17 -42.41
CA PRO A 101 16.10 12.29 -43.12
C PRO A 101 14.56 12.21 -43.15
N LEU A 102 13.96 11.02 -42.98
CA LEU A 102 12.51 10.84 -43.03
C LEU A 102 11.93 10.58 -41.64
N GLY A 103 12.53 9.70 -40.84
CA GLY A 103 11.97 9.25 -39.56
C GLY A 103 11.57 10.39 -38.61
N GLY A 104 12.43 11.40 -38.50
CA GLY A 104 12.18 12.59 -37.66
C GLY A 104 10.93 13.41 -38.02
N GLU A 105 10.50 13.40 -39.29
CA GLU A 105 9.30 14.15 -39.73
C GLU A 105 7.98 13.41 -39.42
N TRP A 106 8.05 12.10 -39.17
CA TRP A 106 6.88 11.24 -38.96
C TRP A 106 6.71 10.77 -37.50
N LEU A 107 7.63 11.12 -36.62
CA LEU A 107 7.52 10.82 -35.19
C LEU A 107 6.28 11.50 -34.59
N CYS A 108 5.50 10.77 -33.78
CA CYS A 108 4.22 11.25 -33.20
C CYS A 108 3.15 11.69 -34.22
N TYR A 109 3.21 11.21 -35.47
CA TYR A 109 2.24 11.62 -36.49
C TYR A 109 0.79 11.42 -36.02
N GLY A 110 -0.01 12.48 -35.99
CA GLY A 110 -1.42 12.42 -35.61
C GLY A 110 -1.73 12.12 -34.13
N ALA A 111 -0.72 11.93 -33.28
CA ALA A 111 -0.89 11.76 -31.82
C ALA A 111 -0.73 13.10 -31.09
N THR A 112 -1.13 13.13 -29.82
CA THR A 112 -0.87 14.25 -28.91
C THR A 112 0.09 13.84 -27.79
N VAL A 113 0.66 14.82 -27.08
CA VAL A 113 1.59 14.56 -25.97
C VAL A 113 0.99 13.60 -24.94
N GLN A 114 -0.29 13.82 -24.60
CA GLN A 114 -0.99 13.03 -23.59
C GLN A 114 -1.16 11.55 -24.01
N ASP A 115 -1.28 11.24 -25.30
CA ASP A 115 -1.32 9.86 -25.79
C ASP A 115 -0.04 9.12 -25.39
N ILE A 116 1.10 9.80 -25.54
CA ILE A 116 2.42 9.23 -25.24
C ILE A 116 2.63 9.11 -23.72
N THR A 117 2.35 10.18 -22.97
CA THR A 117 2.61 10.20 -21.52
C THR A 117 1.69 9.23 -20.78
N ASP A 118 0.41 9.19 -21.13
CA ASP A 118 -0.60 8.41 -20.41
C ASP A 118 -0.48 6.92 -20.75
N THR A 119 -0.17 6.58 -22.00
CA THR A 119 0.15 5.19 -22.36
C THR A 119 1.41 4.70 -21.66
N HIS A 120 2.46 5.53 -21.58
CA HIS A 120 3.69 5.17 -20.87
C HIS A 120 3.44 4.96 -19.37
N ILE A 121 2.78 5.90 -18.69
CA ILE A 121 2.56 5.78 -17.24
C ILE A 121 1.71 4.56 -16.92
N VAL A 122 0.69 4.22 -17.73
CA VAL A 122 -0.09 2.99 -17.56
C VAL A 122 0.80 1.75 -17.63
N ARG A 123 1.74 1.67 -18.59
CA ARG A 123 2.68 0.54 -18.66
C ARG A 123 3.57 0.45 -17.41
N VAL A 124 4.07 1.59 -16.92
CA VAL A 124 4.86 1.64 -15.68
C VAL A 124 4.02 1.15 -14.49
N LEU A 125 2.80 1.66 -14.33
CA LEU A 125 1.91 1.28 -13.24
C LEU A 125 1.48 -0.19 -13.32
N MET A 126 1.33 -0.76 -14.51
CA MET A 126 1.05 -2.19 -14.67
C MET A 126 2.22 -3.07 -14.23
N SER A 127 3.46 -2.65 -14.48
CA SER A 127 4.66 -3.31 -13.94
C SER A 127 4.73 -3.18 -12.41
N VAL A 128 4.48 -1.98 -11.86
CA VAL A 128 4.45 -1.77 -10.41
C VAL A 128 3.33 -2.58 -9.75
N ARG A 129 2.15 -2.64 -10.36
CA ARG A 129 1.01 -3.44 -9.87
C ARG A 129 1.40 -4.91 -9.74
N GLN A 130 2.15 -5.45 -10.70
CA GLN A 130 2.63 -6.83 -10.64
C GLN A 130 3.62 -7.01 -9.46
N LEU A 131 4.60 -6.10 -9.33
CA LEU A 131 5.55 -6.12 -8.22
C LEU A 131 4.84 -6.04 -6.85
N PHE A 132 3.85 -5.16 -6.71
CA PHE A 132 3.08 -5.01 -5.47
C PHE A 132 2.21 -6.24 -5.19
N ALA A 133 1.65 -6.89 -6.20
CA ALA A 133 0.89 -8.13 -6.03
C ALA A 133 1.78 -9.26 -5.50
N GLU A 134 3.02 -9.36 -5.99
CA GLU A 134 4.02 -10.31 -5.50
C GLU A 134 4.45 -10.00 -4.06
N GLN A 135 4.74 -8.73 -3.75
CA GLN A 135 5.10 -8.31 -2.40
C GLN A 135 3.97 -8.54 -1.38
N LEU A 136 2.72 -8.27 -1.76
CA LEU A 136 1.56 -8.56 -0.92
C LEU A 136 1.40 -10.06 -0.68
N THR A 137 1.60 -10.88 -1.72
CA THR A 137 1.56 -12.34 -1.58
C THR A 137 2.60 -12.83 -0.57
N GLU A 138 3.82 -12.30 -0.62
CA GLU A 138 4.86 -12.64 0.35
C GLU A 138 4.55 -12.14 1.76
N LEU A 139 4.01 -10.93 1.91
CA LEU A 139 3.56 -10.41 3.20
C LEU A 139 2.45 -11.28 3.82
N GLU A 140 1.49 -11.72 3.01
CA GLU A 140 0.41 -12.62 3.44
C GLU A 140 0.94 -13.97 3.90
N LYS A 141 1.98 -14.53 3.26
CA LYS A 141 2.65 -15.76 3.72
C LYS A 141 3.19 -15.60 5.13
N VAL A 142 3.89 -14.50 5.39
CA VAL A 142 4.49 -14.22 6.72
C VAL A 142 3.40 -14.01 7.78
N LEU A 143 2.37 -13.23 7.47
CA LEU A 143 1.23 -13.00 8.37
C LEU A 143 0.45 -14.29 8.66
N LYS A 144 0.30 -15.18 7.67
CA LYS A 144 -0.31 -16.50 7.84
C LYS A 144 0.48 -17.38 8.80
N THR A 145 1.80 -17.43 8.65
CA THR A 145 2.68 -18.13 9.59
C THR A 145 2.50 -17.58 11.00
N LEU A 146 2.55 -16.26 11.16
CA LEU A 146 2.38 -15.58 12.45
C LEU A 146 1.04 -15.91 13.13
N ALA A 147 -0.04 -15.91 12.35
CA ALA A 147 -1.38 -16.23 12.82
C ALA A 147 -1.49 -17.69 13.32
N ILE A 148 -0.83 -18.63 12.63
CA ILE A 148 -0.79 -20.05 13.00
C ILE A 148 0.07 -20.28 14.24
N GLU A 149 1.29 -19.75 14.26
CA GLU A 149 2.24 -19.95 15.36
C GLU A 149 1.70 -19.41 16.69
N HIS A 150 1.05 -18.25 16.64
CA HIS A 150 0.49 -17.61 17.82
C HIS A 150 -1.02 -17.80 17.97
N ARG A 151 -1.58 -18.84 17.33
CA ARG A 151 -3.02 -19.16 17.35
C ARG A 151 -3.60 -19.18 18.75
N LEU A 152 -2.84 -19.67 19.72
CA LEU A 152 -3.22 -19.85 21.12
C LEU A 152 -2.46 -18.95 22.10
N THR A 153 -1.66 -17.98 21.64
CA THR A 153 -0.93 -17.08 22.55
C THR A 153 -1.88 -16.02 23.11
N PRO A 154 -2.28 -16.06 24.39
CA PRO A 154 -3.26 -15.12 24.93
C PRO A 154 -2.64 -13.74 25.13
N MET A 155 -3.44 -12.69 24.92
CA MET A 155 -3.09 -11.30 25.22
C MET A 155 -4.32 -10.50 25.62
N CYS A 156 -4.14 -9.35 26.25
CA CYS A 156 -5.23 -8.41 26.48
C CYS A 156 -5.77 -7.87 25.14
N GLY A 157 -7.06 -8.07 24.87
CA GLY A 157 -7.78 -7.20 23.94
C GLY A 157 -7.81 -5.78 24.50
N ARG A 158 -7.76 -4.76 23.64
CA ARG A 158 -7.74 -3.36 24.08
C ARG A 158 -8.80 -2.55 23.33
N THR A 159 -9.63 -1.83 24.08
CA THR A 159 -10.64 -0.92 23.54
C THR A 159 -10.50 0.43 24.22
N HIS A 160 -10.56 1.53 23.46
CA HIS A 160 -10.31 2.89 23.99
C HIS A 160 -8.97 3.03 24.76
N GLY A 161 -7.96 2.25 24.38
CA GLY A 161 -6.66 2.20 25.07
C GLY A 161 -6.65 1.47 26.41
N GLN A 162 -7.77 0.88 26.85
CA GLN A 162 -7.89 0.13 28.09
C GLN A 162 -7.90 -1.38 27.85
N PRO A 163 -7.31 -2.20 28.74
CA PRO A 163 -7.47 -3.65 28.72
C PRO A 163 -8.95 -4.05 28.81
N GLY A 164 -9.38 -4.90 27.89
CA GLY A 164 -10.69 -5.53 27.86
C GLY A 164 -10.59 -7.04 28.03
N LEU A 165 -11.41 -7.77 27.29
CA LEU A 165 -11.39 -9.24 27.31
C LEU A 165 -10.11 -9.82 26.69
N PRO A 166 -9.68 -11.03 27.11
CA PRO A 166 -8.60 -11.75 26.44
C PRO A 166 -8.91 -12.03 24.96
N ILE A 167 -7.89 -11.93 24.12
CA ILE A 167 -7.85 -12.44 22.74
C ILE A 167 -6.59 -13.29 22.57
N THR A 168 -6.32 -13.81 21.38
CA THR A 168 -4.99 -14.35 21.05
C THR A 168 -4.22 -13.42 20.11
N PHE A 169 -2.88 -13.45 20.17
CA PHE A 169 -2.07 -12.70 19.22
C PHE A 169 -2.26 -13.20 17.78
N GLY A 170 -2.43 -14.51 17.59
CA GLY A 170 -2.77 -15.09 16.30
C GLY A 170 -4.08 -14.55 15.73
N PHE A 171 -5.07 -14.25 16.56
CA PHE A 171 -6.33 -13.62 16.12
C PHE A 171 -6.09 -12.19 15.59
N LYS A 172 -5.20 -11.43 16.24
CA LYS A 172 -4.79 -10.10 15.76
C LYS A 172 -4.06 -10.18 14.43
N ALA A 173 -3.10 -11.11 14.30
CA ALA A 173 -2.35 -11.34 13.06
C ALA A 173 -3.26 -11.82 11.91
N ALA A 174 -4.22 -12.71 12.20
CA ALA A 174 -5.22 -13.14 11.22
C ALA A 174 -6.10 -11.98 10.73
N GLY A 175 -6.44 -11.04 11.60
CA GLY A 175 -7.14 -9.81 11.19
C GLY A 175 -6.33 -8.93 10.24
N TRP A 176 -5.00 -8.85 10.43
CA TRP A 176 -4.11 -8.15 9.49
C TRP A 176 -4.04 -8.88 8.15
N LEU A 177 -3.90 -10.19 8.19
CA LEU A 177 -3.86 -11.07 7.02
C LEU A 177 -5.14 -10.94 6.17
N ASP A 178 -6.31 -11.03 6.80
CA ASP A 178 -7.63 -10.90 6.14
C ASP A 178 -7.81 -9.53 5.45
N GLU A 179 -7.23 -8.47 6.01
CA GLU A 179 -7.26 -7.14 5.38
C GLU A 179 -6.34 -7.04 4.17
N PHE A 180 -5.13 -7.63 4.23
CA PHE A 180 -4.22 -7.67 3.08
C PHE A 180 -4.74 -8.55 1.94
N ASP A 181 -5.43 -9.64 2.22
CA ASP A 181 -6.09 -10.45 1.20
C ASP A 181 -7.07 -9.62 0.36
N ARG A 182 -7.87 -8.77 1.01
CA ARG A 182 -8.75 -7.82 0.30
C ARG A 182 -7.97 -6.78 -0.50
N HIS A 183 -6.81 -6.34 -0.04
CA HIS A 183 -5.97 -5.41 -0.80
C HIS A 183 -5.36 -6.06 -2.04
N ARG A 184 -4.88 -7.29 -1.92
CA ARG A 184 -4.39 -8.08 -3.05
C ARG A 184 -5.51 -8.32 -4.06
N LEU A 185 -6.73 -8.61 -3.60
CA LEU A 185 -7.91 -8.71 -4.46
C LEU A 185 -8.18 -7.40 -5.21
N ARG A 186 -8.23 -6.25 -4.52
CA ARG A 186 -8.42 -4.93 -5.14
C ARG A 186 -7.36 -4.65 -6.22
N LEU A 187 -6.09 -4.98 -5.93
CA LEU A 187 -4.98 -4.77 -6.86
C LEU A 187 -5.06 -5.69 -8.09
N ASN A 188 -5.61 -6.89 -7.93
CA ASN A 188 -5.86 -7.82 -9.04
C ASN A 188 -7.07 -7.38 -9.89
N GLU A 189 -8.17 -6.98 -9.25
CA GLU A 189 -9.37 -6.46 -9.92
C GLU A 189 -9.09 -5.18 -10.69
N LEU A 190 -8.14 -4.37 -10.24
CA LEU A 190 -7.71 -3.13 -10.90
C LEU A 190 -7.05 -3.38 -12.26
N LYS A 191 -6.49 -4.57 -12.50
CA LYS A 191 -5.66 -4.87 -13.69
C LYS A 191 -6.33 -4.47 -15.01
N THR A 192 -7.60 -4.80 -15.20
CA THR A 192 -8.33 -4.51 -16.45
C THR A 192 -8.71 -3.05 -16.57
N ARG A 193 -9.05 -2.38 -15.46
CA ARG A 193 -9.41 -0.95 -15.46
C ARG A 193 -8.21 -0.04 -15.65
N LEU A 194 -7.07 -0.39 -15.04
CA LEU A 194 -5.81 0.35 -15.13
C LEU A 194 -5.07 0.06 -16.45
N GLY A 195 -5.13 -1.17 -16.95
CA GLY A 195 -4.38 -1.64 -18.13
C GLY A 195 -4.88 -1.13 -19.49
N VAL A 196 -5.50 0.04 -19.53
CA VAL A 196 -6.05 0.67 -20.74
C VAL A 196 -5.11 1.79 -21.19
N GLY A 197 -4.63 1.75 -22.43
CA GLY A 197 -3.76 2.80 -22.97
C GLY A 197 -4.52 4.03 -23.49
N GLN A 198 -3.79 5.06 -23.92
CA GLN A 198 -4.35 6.31 -24.45
C GLN A 198 -3.81 6.61 -25.85
N LEU A 199 -4.69 6.66 -26.84
CA LEU A 199 -4.38 7.20 -28.16
C LEU A 199 -5.66 7.82 -28.69
N CYS A 200 -5.73 9.14 -28.80
CA CYS A 200 -6.94 9.82 -29.24
C CYS A 200 -6.70 11.01 -30.16
N GLY A 201 -5.45 11.42 -30.34
CA GLY A 201 -5.11 12.62 -31.09
C GLY A 201 -5.48 13.89 -30.33
N GLY A 202 -5.67 15.00 -31.05
CA GLY A 202 -5.78 16.34 -30.46
C GLY A 202 -6.82 16.49 -29.35
N VAL A 203 -8.07 16.07 -29.62
CA VAL A 203 -9.27 16.34 -28.80
C VAL A 203 -10.13 15.10 -28.53
N GLY A 204 -9.57 13.90 -28.64
CA GLY A 204 -10.31 12.69 -28.28
C GLY A 204 -11.02 11.96 -29.43
N SER A 205 -11.07 12.54 -30.63
CA SER A 205 -11.91 12.08 -31.76
C SER A 205 -11.19 11.22 -32.79
N LEU A 206 -9.88 10.99 -32.65
CA LEU A 206 -9.05 10.22 -33.61
C LEU A 206 -9.05 10.77 -35.05
N SER A 207 -9.44 12.03 -35.27
CA SER A 207 -9.62 12.61 -36.61
C SER A 207 -8.35 12.65 -37.47
N SER A 208 -7.19 12.45 -36.86
CA SER A 208 -5.87 12.46 -37.48
C SER A 208 -5.32 11.07 -37.84
N LEU A 209 -6.03 9.98 -37.53
CA LEU A 209 -5.50 8.60 -37.66
C LEU A 209 -6.01 7.84 -38.89
N GLY A 210 -6.39 8.56 -39.95
CA GLY A 210 -6.74 7.96 -41.24
C GLY A 210 -8.14 7.35 -41.28
N SER A 211 -8.33 6.36 -42.16
CA SER A 211 -9.65 5.79 -42.50
C SER A 211 -10.17 4.74 -41.53
N ASN A 212 -9.27 4.03 -40.83
CA ASN A 212 -9.59 2.95 -39.88
C ASN A 212 -8.99 3.25 -38.49
N PRO A 213 -9.36 4.38 -37.84
CA PRO A 213 -8.68 4.86 -36.65
C PRO A 213 -8.85 3.94 -35.43
N LEU A 214 -9.97 3.23 -35.32
CA LEU A 214 -10.25 2.33 -34.19
C LEU A 214 -9.45 1.02 -34.29
N GLU A 215 -9.34 0.46 -35.49
CA GLU A 215 -8.53 -0.74 -35.74
C GLU A 215 -7.03 -0.43 -35.54
N LEU A 216 -6.59 0.76 -35.96
CA LEU A 216 -5.23 1.25 -35.71
C LEU A 216 -4.97 1.39 -34.20
N GLN A 217 -5.89 2.03 -33.47
CA GLN A 217 -5.79 2.18 -32.02
C GLN A 217 -5.72 0.82 -31.32
N ALA A 218 -6.56 -0.14 -31.72
CA ALA A 218 -6.54 -1.50 -31.17
C ALA A 218 -5.21 -2.21 -31.42
N ALA A 219 -4.70 -2.16 -32.66
CA ALA A 219 -3.41 -2.77 -33.02
C ALA A 219 -2.24 -2.14 -32.24
N PHE A 220 -2.27 -0.82 -32.05
CA PHE A 220 -1.29 -0.09 -31.25
C PHE A 220 -1.28 -0.51 -29.78
N MET A 221 -2.44 -0.55 -29.13
CA MET A 221 -2.52 -0.97 -27.72
C MET A 221 -2.12 -2.44 -27.55
N GLN A 222 -2.52 -3.31 -28.48
CA GLN A 222 -2.14 -4.72 -28.47
C GLN A 222 -0.61 -4.90 -28.50
N ARG A 223 0.12 -4.14 -29.35
CA ARG A 223 1.59 -4.21 -29.40
C ARG A 223 2.26 -3.78 -28.12
N LEU A 224 1.62 -2.88 -27.36
CA LEU A 224 2.12 -2.42 -26.06
C LEU A 224 1.65 -3.29 -24.88
N GLY A 225 0.85 -4.33 -25.15
CA GLY A 225 0.30 -5.21 -24.12
C GLY A 225 -0.81 -4.54 -23.29
N LEU A 226 -1.51 -3.56 -23.85
CA LEU A 226 -2.59 -2.81 -23.20
C LEU A 226 -3.93 -3.05 -23.90
N GLU A 227 -5.01 -2.78 -23.17
CA GLU A 227 -6.36 -2.73 -23.71
C GLU A 227 -6.61 -1.40 -24.45
N ALA A 228 -7.37 -1.46 -25.53
CA ALA A 228 -7.82 -0.29 -26.25
C ALA A 228 -8.98 0.40 -25.53
N PRO A 229 -8.94 1.73 -25.35
CA PRO A 229 -10.04 2.43 -24.70
C PRO A 229 -11.25 2.48 -25.63
N ALA A 230 -12.46 2.28 -25.08
CA ALA A 230 -13.70 2.46 -25.83
C ALA A 230 -13.95 3.93 -26.23
N ILE A 231 -13.38 4.87 -25.48
CA ILE A 231 -13.45 6.32 -25.71
C ILE A 231 -12.21 6.97 -25.07
N SER A 232 -11.79 8.14 -25.59
CA SER A 232 -10.70 8.91 -24.97
C SER A 232 -10.96 9.15 -23.48
N TRP A 233 -9.92 9.02 -22.67
CA TRP A 233 -9.94 9.30 -21.23
C TRP A 233 -8.94 10.40 -20.84
N THR A 234 -8.57 11.27 -21.80
CA THR A 234 -7.72 12.44 -21.55
C THR A 234 -8.24 13.35 -20.44
N SER A 235 -9.55 13.41 -20.24
CA SER A 235 -10.21 14.15 -19.15
C SER A 235 -10.89 13.26 -18.10
N SER A 236 -10.90 11.93 -18.28
CA SER A 236 -11.46 10.98 -17.33
C SER A 236 -10.35 10.27 -16.56
N ARG A 237 -10.00 10.81 -15.38
CA ARG A 237 -8.82 10.37 -14.61
C ARG A 237 -9.12 9.37 -13.50
N ASP A 238 -10.31 8.77 -13.52
CA ASP A 238 -10.80 7.81 -12.53
C ASP A 238 -9.86 6.61 -12.37
N ARG A 239 -9.21 6.16 -13.46
CA ARG A 239 -8.24 5.04 -13.43
C ARG A 239 -7.01 5.33 -12.57
N LEU A 240 -6.45 6.53 -12.72
CA LEU A 240 -5.27 6.96 -11.96
C LEU A 240 -5.64 7.35 -10.52
N ALA A 241 -6.85 7.89 -10.32
CA ALA A 241 -7.40 8.10 -8.99
C ALA A 241 -7.66 6.78 -8.25
N GLU A 242 -8.19 5.76 -8.91
CA GLU A 242 -8.38 4.42 -8.34
C GLU A 242 -7.05 3.83 -7.89
N TRP A 243 -6.00 3.91 -8.73
CA TRP A 243 -4.64 3.49 -8.37
C TRP A 243 -4.17 4.12 -7.05
N LEU A 244 -4.19 5.46 -6.95
CA LEU A 244 -3.70 6.15 -5.75
C LEU A 244 -4.56 5.88 -4.52
N ASN A 245 -5.88 5.71 -4.67
CA ASN A 245 -6.75 5.35 -3.55
C ASN A 245 -6.52 3.91 -3.07
N VAL A 246 -6.23 2.97 -3.97
CA VAL A 246 -5.81 1.61 -3.59
C VAL A 246 -4.50 1.64 -2.81
N LEU A 247 -3.51 2.42 -3.27
CA LEU A 247 -2.25 2.59 -2.52
C LEU A 247 -2.50 3.21 -1.15
N ALA A 248 -3.34 4.24 -1.06
CA ALA A 248 -3.67 4.90 0.21
C ALA A 248 -4.30 3.94 1.22
N MET A 249 -5.17 3.02 0.78
CA MET A 249 -5.73 1.99 1.64
C MET A 249 -4.67 0.99 2.11
N ILE A 250 -3.82 0.50 1.21
CA ILE A 250 -2.74 -0.44 1.52
C ILE A 250 -1.79 0.16 2.58
N THR A 251 -1.31 1.39 2.34
CA THR A 251 -0.38 2.04 3.28
C THR A 251 -1.05 2.45 4.58
N ALA A 252 -2.36 2.73 4.59
CA ALA A 252 -3.10 2.99 5.83
C ALA A 252 -3.18 1.74 6.72
N THR A 253 -3.36 0.55 6.14
CA THR A 253 -3.30 -0.70 6.88
C THR A 253 -1.89 -0.94 7.45
N GLY A 254 -0.84 -0.67 6.66
CA GLY A 254 0.55 -0.72 7.14
C GLY A 254 0.82 0.25 8.31
N ASP A 255 0.38 1.50 8.20
CA ASP A 255 0.43 2.51 9.27
C ASP A 255 -0.31 2.04 10.53
N ARG A 256 -1.52 1.48 10.39
CA ARG A 256 -2.29 0.92 11.51
C ARG A 256 -1.53 -0.20 12.24
N ILE A 257 -0.87 -1.08 11.49
CA ILE A 257 -0.09 -2.19 12.06
C ILE A 257 1.18 -1.67 12.72
N GLY A 258 1.92 -0.76 12.06
CA GLY A 258 3.08 -0.09 12.64
C GLY A 258 2.71 0.62 13.95
N GLN A 259 1.61 1.37 13.97
CA GLN A 259 1.13 2.05 15.17
C GLN A 259 0.76 1.08 16.30
N GLU A 260 0.25 -0.11 15.98
CA GLU A 260 0.01 -1.16 16.97
C GLU A 260 1.33 -1.70 17.55
N VAL A 261 2.32 -2.02 16.70
CA VAL A 261 3.64 -2.47 17.14
C VAL A 261 4.32 -1.40 17.99
N PHE A 262 4.31 -0.15 17.56
CA PHE A 262 4.78 1.01 18.33
C PHE A 262 4.18 1.01 19.75
N ASN A 263 2.85 0.86 19.85
CA ASN A 263 2.16 0.90 21.14
C ASN A 263 2.53 -0.28 22.04
N LEU A 264 2.66 -1.47 21.47
CA LEU A 264 2.97 -2.71 22.18
C LEU A 264 4.46 -2.85 22.54
N GLN A 265 5.34 -2.09 21.87
CA GLN A 265 6.77 -1.97 22.19
C GLN A 265 7.09 -1.04 23.35
N ARG A 266 6.14 -0.18 23.76
CA ARG A 266 6.35 0.69 24.92
C ARG A 266 6.73 -0.15 26.15
N PRO A 267 7.75 0.23 26.95
CA PRO A 267 8.28 -0.60 28.03
C PRO A 267 7.25 -1.03 29.08
N GLU A 268 6.20 -0.23 29.29
CA GLU A 268 5.12 -0.53 30.22
C GLU A 268 4.26 -1.71 29.73
N ILE A 269 4.19 -1.93 28.41
CA ILE A 269 3.44 -3.02 27.78
C ILE A 269 4.39 -4.15 27.38
N ALA A 270 5.39 -3.87 26.53
CA ALA A 270 6.47 -4.78 26.11
C ALA A 270 6.03 -6.14 25.53
N GLU A 271 4.88 -6.18 24.85
CA GLU A 271 4.32 -7.40 24.25
C GLU A 271 4.96 -7.73 22.89
N LEU A 272 5.30 -6.70 22.13
CA LEU A 272 5.95 -6.81 20.82
C LEU A 272 7.17 -5.90 20.77
N SER A 273 8.13 -6.19 19.90
CA SER A 273 9.14 -5.21 19.50
C SER A 273 9.62 -5.45 18.08
N GLU A 274 10.06 -4.38 17.41
CA GLU A 274 10.76 -4.51 16.13
C GLU A 274 11.99 -5.41 16.26
N GLY A 275 12.32 -6.10 15.16
CA GLY A 275 13.50 -6.95 15.08
C GLY A 275 14.78 -6.16 15.33
N PHE A 276 15.74 -6.80 16.00
CA PHE A 276 17.05 -6.20 16.23
C PHE A 276 17.89 -6.26 14.94
N ILE A 277 18.27 -5.08 14.43
CA ILE A 277 19.22 -4.95 13.33
C ILE A 277 20.62 -4.73 13.94
N PRO A 278 21.58 -5.66 13.77
CA PRO A 278 22.95 -5.48 14.25
C PRO A 278 23.55 -4.17 13.70
N GLY A 279 24.10 -3.35 14.60
CA GLY A 279 24.68 -2.04 14.25
C GLY A 279 23.68 -0.89 14.15
N ALA A 280 22.36 -1.14 14.26
CA ALA A 280 21.39 -0.05 14.35
C ALA A 280 21.55 0.72 15.67
N VAL A 281 21.61 2.04 15.57
CA VAL A 281 21.73 2.96 16.71
C VAL A 281 20.35 3.57 16.97
N GLY A 282 19.66 3.12 18.03
CA GLY A 282 18.35 3.67 18.40
C GLY A 282 18.43 5.06 19.04
N SER A 283 19.56 5.42 19.66
CA SER A 283 19.84 6.77 20.14
C SER A 283 21.34 6.98 20.30
N ILE A 284 21.85 8.10 19.80
CA ILE A 284 23.25 8.49 20.00
C ILE A 284 23.59 8.86 21.46
N THR A 285 22.57 9.17 22.27
CA THR A 285 22.72 9.61 23.66
C THR A 285 22.30 8.56 24.69
N MET A 286 21.38 7.66 24.33
CA MET A 286 20.82 6.65 25.25
C MET A 286 21.09 5.24 24.72
N PRO A 287 22.19 4.56 25.14
CA PRO A 287 22.62 3.27 24.56
C PRO A 287 21.61 2.12 24.67
N HIS A 288 20.72 2.18 25.67
CA HIS A 288 19.68 1.18 25.88
C HIS A 288 18.39 1.47 25.10
N LYS A 289 18.23 2.69 24.55
CA LYS A 289 16.99 3.14 23.93
C LYS A 289 16.86 2.56 22.52
N ARG A 290 15.79 1.80 22.31
CA ARG A 290 15.40 1.22 21.02
C ARG A 290 14.12 1.88 20.53
N ASN A 291 14.21 2.67 19.46
CA ASN A 291 13.02 3.28 18.86
C ASN A 291 12.38 2.30 17.86
N PRO A 292 11.06 2.34 17.71
CA PRO A 292 10.32 1.60 16.67
C PRO A 292 10.35 2.36 15.33
N GLU A 293 11.53 2.50 14.74
CA GLU A 293 11.78 3.33 13.57
C GLU A 293 10.97 2.88 12.34
N ILE A 294 10.82 1.55 12.13
CA ILE A 294 10.06 1.05 10.97
C ILE A 294 8.58 1.42 11.11
N SER A 295 8.02 1.20 12.30
CA SER A 295 6.64 1.48 12.67
C SER A 295 6.29 2.96 12.48
N GLU A 296 7.15 3.86 12.95
CA GLU A 296 6.98 5.30 12.75
C GLU A 296 7.07 5.69 11.27
N HIS A 297 8.00 5.08 10.53
CA HIS A 297 8.21 5.37 9.13
C HIS A 297 7.06 4.88 8.23
N LEU A 298 6.41 3.75 8.56
CA LEU A 298 5.17 3.34 7.91
C LEU A 298 4.11 4.46 8.01
N GLY A 299 4.00 5.09 9.16
CA GLY A 299 3.12 6.24 9.35
C GLY A 299 3.54 7.47 8.52
N THR A 300 4.84 7.74 8.40
CA THR A 300 5.36 8.83 7.56
C THR A 300 5.00 8.63 6.09
N LEU A 301 5.31 7.46 5.53
CA LEU A 301 5.05 7.15 4.11
C LEU A 301 3.55 7.11 3.81
N SER A 302 2.75 6.52 4.71
CA SER A 302 1.30 6.45 4.54
C SER A 302 0.64 7.83 4.49
N ARG A 303 1.15 8.80 5.26
CA ARG A 303 0.67 10.20 5.16
C ARG A 303 0.98 10.79 3.79
N VAL A 304 2.18 10.60 3.24
CA VAL A 304 2.55 11.09 1.90
C VAL A 304 1.59 10.54 0.85
N VAL A 305 1.38 9.22 0.83
CA VAL A 305 0.46 8.56 -0.12
C VAL A 305 -0.97 9.09 0.00
N ARG A 306 -1.50 9.22 1.23
CA ARG A 306 -2.86 9.75 1.44
C ARG A 306 -3.02 11.19 0.96
N HIS A 307 -2.02 12.05 1.14
CA HIS A 307 -2.08 13.43 0.62
C HIS A 307 -2.06 13.48 -0.90
N HIS A 308 -1.26 12.64 -1.55
CA HIS A 308 -1.26 12.54 -3.02
C HIS A 308 -2.56 11.93 -3.57
N ALA A 309 -3.17 10.97 -2.88
CA ALA A 309 -4.50 10.46 -3.24
C ALA A 309 -5.58 11.55 -3.13
N ALA A 310 -5.52 12.39 -2.08
CA ALA A 310 -6.41 13.54 -1.95
C ALA A 310 -6.17 14.58 -3.06
N HIS A 311 -4.92 14.87 -3.42
CA HIS A 311 -4.59 15.72 -4.57
C HIS A 311 -5.21 15.16 -5.85
N MET A 312 -5.09 13.85 -6.08
CA MET A 312 -5.66 13.21 -7.27
C MET A 312 -7.18 13.31 -7.33
N ALA A 313 -7.86 13.32 -6.18
CA ALA A 313 -9.30 13.54 -6.13
C ALA A 313 -9.68 14.95 -6.62
N GLU A 314 -8.88 15.97 -6.31
CA GLU A 314 -9.07 17.33 -6.87
C GLU A 314 -8.82 17.34 -8.39
N SER A 315 -7.88 16.53 -8.87
CA SER A 315 -7.58 16.38 -10.31
C SER A 315 -8.69 15.67 -11.10
N LEU A 316 -9.72 15.09 -10.47
CA LEU A 316 -10.86 14.49 -11.18
C LEU A 316 -11.73 15.53 -11.90
N VAL A 317 -11.73 16.78 -11.44
CA VAL A 317 -12.50 17.86 -12.07
C VAL A 317 -11.69 18.45 -13.22
N HIS A 318 -11.69 17.75 -14.36
CA HIS A 318 -11.06 18.22 -15.59
C HIS A 318 -11.95 19.19 -16.39
N SER A 319 -11.36 20.25 -16.91
CA SER A 319 -11.99 21.12 -17.91
C SER A 319 -11.87 20.53 -19.32
N HIS A 320 -13.01 20.31 -19.98
CA HIS A 320 -13.10 19.94 -21.41
C HIS A 320 -12.29 18.68 -21.78
N GLU A 321 -11.74 18.60 -22.99
CA GLU A 321 -11.03 17.43 -23.50
C GLU A 321 -9.59 17.29 -22.97
N ARG A 322 -9.03 18.35 -22.35
CA ARG A 322 -7.72 18.34 -21.67
C ARG A 322 -7.58 19.53 -20.72
N ASP A 323 -7.19 19.26 -19.47
CA ASP A 323 -6.84 20.29 -18.48
C ASP A 323 -5.39 20.19 -18.07
N GLY A 324 -4.56 21.15 -18.51
CA GLY A 324 -3.14 21.17 -18.21
C GLY A 324 -2.79 21.36 -16.73
N ARG A 325 -3.72 21.87 -15.91
CA ARG A 325 -3.50 22.07 -14.46
C ARG A 325 -3.57 20.73 -13.74
N ALA A 326 -4.65 19.99 -13.98
CA ALA A 326 -4.89 18.69 -13.37
C ALA A 326 -3.94 17.64 -13.97
N TRP A 327 -3.86 17.51 -15.30
CA TRP A 327 -3.01 16.53 -15.97
C TRP A 327 -1.53 16.62 -15.59
N LYS A 328 -0.92 17.83 -15.60
CA LYS A 328 0.51 17.96 -15.27
C LYS A 328 0.80 17.74 -13.79
N SER A 329 -0.16 17.96 -12.90
CA SER A 329 0.01 17.66 -11.47
C SER A 329 0.27 16.18 -11.22
N GLU A 330 -0.34 15.31 -12.04
CA GLU A 330 -0.22 13.85 -11.98
C GLU A 330 1.24 13.39 -12.12
N TRP A 331 2.04 14.12 -12.90
CA TRP A 331 3.45 13.80 -13.14
C TRP A 331 4.31 13.90 -11.89
N ALA A 332 3.91 14.73 -10.93
CA ALA A 332 4.57 14.84 -9.64
C ALA A 332 4.01 13.82 -8.64
N ILE A 333 2.69 13.72 -8.53
CA ILE A 333 2.07 12.98 -7.43
C ILE A 333 2.03 11.45 -7.63
N ILE A 334 1.91 10.97 -8.88
CA ILE A 334 1.81 9.53 -9.15
C ILE A 334 3.12 8.81 -8.83
N PRO A 335 4.29 9.27 -9.32
CA PRO A 335 5.57 8.67 -8.96
C PRO A 335 5.79 8.66 -7.44
N ASP A 336 5.67 9.82 -6.78
CA ASP A 336 5.99 9.96 -5.36
C ASP A 336 5.13 9.06 -4.47
N ALA A 337 3.82 9.03 -4.70
CA ALA A 337 2.93 8.14 -3.97
C ALA A 337 3.24 6.66 -4.23
N THR A 338 3.60 6.31 -5.47
CA THR A 338 3.93 4.94 -5.84
C THR A 338 5.25 4.48 -5.21
N LEU A 339 6.28 5.33 -5.22
CA LEU A 339 7.57 5.06 -4.58
C LEU A 339 7.41 4.88 -3.05
N ALA A 340 6.68 5.80 -2.41
CA ALA A 340 6.41 5.74 -0.97
C ALA A 340 5.60 4.49 -0.58
N ALA A 341 4.60 4.10 -1.38
CA ALA A 341 3.82 2.89 -1.16
C ALA A 341 4.69 1.63 -1.24
N GLY A 342 5.54 1.53 -2.26
CA GLY A 342 6.43 0.37 -2.40
C GLY A 342 7.47 0.27 -1.30
N LYS A 343 8.02 1.41 -0.85
CA LYS A 343 8.88 1.46 0.33
C LYS A 343 8.13 1.03 1.59
N SER A 344 6.88 1.47 1.75
CA SER A 344 6.02 1.09 2.88
C SER A 344 5.74 -0.42 2.90
N LEU A 345 5.45 -1.04 1.76
CA LEU A 345 5.27 -2.49 1.65
C LEU A 345 6.53 -3.27 2.05
N MET A 346 7.70 -2.84 1.57
CA MET A 346 8.98 -3.46 1.92
C MET A 346 9.27 -3.35 3.43
N LEU A 347 9.08 -2.16 4.00
CA LEU A 347 9.26 -1.92 5.43
C LEU A 347 8.30 -2.76 6.27
N LEU A 348 7.02 -2.84 5.86
CA LEU A 348 6.03 -3.63 6.56
C LEU A 348 6.37 -5.11 6.54
N LYS A 349 6.77 -5.65 5.39
CA LYS A 349 7.22 -7.05 5.29
C LYS A 349 8.38 -7.31 6.26
N SER A 350 9.40 -6.47 6.23
CA SER A 350 10.55 -6.57 7.15
C SER A 350 10.15 -6.48 8.63
N LEU A 351 9.23 -5.58 8.97
CA LEU A 351 8.68 -5.44 10.32
C LEU A 351 8.03 -6.73 10.81
N ILE A 352 7.18 -7.34 9.97
CA ILE A 352 6.46 -8.56 10.34
C ILE A 352 7.40 -9.78 10.39
N GLU A 353 8.33 -9.91 9.42
CA GLU A 353 9.32 -10.99 9.42
C GLU A 353 10.26 -10.94 10.63
N GLY A 354 10.65 -9.73 11.05
CA GLY A 354 11.53 -9.51 12.19
C GLY A 354 10.81 -9.32 13.52
N LEU A 355 9.47 -9.42 13.57
CA LEU A 355 8.69 -9.06 14.74
C LEU A 355 9.04 -9.98 15.93
N GLN A 356 9.45 -9.38 17.05
CA GLN A 356 9.72 -10.10 18.28
C GLN A 356 8.46 -10.13 19.14
N ILE A 357 8.03 -11.32 19.53
CA ILE A 357 6.79 -11.53 20.30
C ILE A 357 7.14 -12.05 21.68
N ASN A 358 6.66 -11.35 22.71
CA ASN A 358 6.88 -11.73 24.09
C ASN A 358 5.59 -12.29 24.71
N ALA A 359 5.35 -13.58 24.44
CA ALA A 359 4.17 -14.31 24.94
C ALA A 359 4.09 -14.30 26.48
N GLU A 360 5.23 -14.40 27.17
CA GLU A 360 5.27 -14.33 28.63
C GLU A 360 4.80 -12.96 29.12
N ARG A 361 5.26 -11.88 28.49
CA ARG A 361 4.83 -10.52 28.86
C ARG A 361 3.35 -10.28 28.55
N MET A 362 2.83 -10.82 27.45
CA MET A 362 1.38 -10.78 27.15
C MET A 362 0.58 -11.42 28.29
N LEU A 363 1.02 -12.57 28.81
CA LEU A 363 0.40 -13.23 29.95
C LEU A 363 0.54 -12.42 31.24
N GLN A 364 1.72 -11.87 31.53
CA GLN A 364 1.92 -11.01 32.71
C GLN A 364 1.00 -9.78 32.68
N ASN A 365 0.74 -9.19 31.50
CA ASN A 365 -0.17 -8.05 31.36
C ASN A 365 -1.63 -8.44 31.62
N ILE A 366 -2.03 -9.67 31.28
CA ILE A 366 -3.34 -10.25 31.65
C ILE A 366 -3.41 -10.41 33.17
N GLU A 367 -2.38 -11.00 33.79
CA GLU A 367 -2.32 -11.23 35.24
C GLU A 367 -2.30 -9.94 36.05
N ALA A 368 -1.65 -8.88 35.52
CA ALA A 368 -1.63 -7.55 36.12
C ALA A 368 -3.04 -6.94 36.28
N MET A 369 -4.03 -7.42 35.52
CA MET A 369 -5.44 -7.03 35.68
C MET A 369 -6.12 -7.74 36.84
N LYS A 370 -5.41 -8.56 37.63
CA LYS A 370 -5.90 -9.22 38.85
C LYS A 370 -7.26 -9.93 38.69
N GLY A 371 -7.49 -10.47 37.50
CA GLY A 371 -8.70 -11.20 37.14
C GLY A 371 -9.92 -10.34 36.76
N PHE A 372 -9.83 -8.99 36.77
CA PHE A 372 -10.96 -8.12 36.40
C PHE A 372 -11.44 -8.30 34.96
N ILE A 373 -10.56 -8.77 34.06
CA ILE A 373 -10.90 -9.15 32.68
C ILE A 373 -11.93 -10.29 32.58
N HIS A 374 -12.14 -11.06 33.65
CA HIS A 374 -13.14 -12.13 33.70
C HIS A 374 -14.49 -11.67 34.30
N ALA A 375 -14.63 -10.38 34.68
CA ALA A 375 -15.83 -9.88 35.34
C ALA A 375 -17.11 -10.07 34.50
N GLU A 376 -17.02 -9.93 33.17
CA GLU A 376 -18.15 -10.18 32.29
C GLU A 376 -18.62 -11.64 32.36
N LYS A 377 -17.70 -12.61 32.30
CA LYS A 377 -18.04 -14.03 32.41
C LYS A 377 -18.73 -14.36 33.73
N VAL A 378 -18.22 -13.80 34.83
CA VAL A 378 -18.84 -13.97 36.15
C VAL A 378 -20.24 -13.36 36.16
N MET A 379 -20.41 -12.17 35.60
CA MET A 379 -21.72 -11.53 35.48
C MET A 379 -22.70 -12.37 34.66
N LEU A 380 -22.25 -12.95 33.54
CA LEU A 380 -23.10 -13.81 32.70
C LEU A 380 -23.51 -15.10 33.42
N ALA A 381 -22.59 -15.77 34.12
CA ALA A 381 -22.91 -16.96 34.91
C ALA A 381 -23.92 -16.66 36.02
N LEU A 382 -23.78 -15.51 36.70
CA LEU A 382 -24.74 -15.06 37.71
C LEU A 382 -26.08 -14.63 37.09
N ALA A 383 -26.06 -14.07 35.88
CA ALA A 383 -27.27 -13.61 35.20
C ALA A 383 -28.26 -14.76 34.96
N GLU A 384 -27.79 -15.98 34.75
CA GLU A 384 -28.64 -17.18 34.65
C GLU A 384 -29.39 -17.52 35.95
N LYS A 385 -28.89 -17.06 37.10
CA LYS A 385 -29.47 -17.34 38.42
C LYS A 385 -30.36 -16.19 38.92
N ILE A 386 -29.95 -14.94 38.72
CA ILE A 386 -30.57 -13.77 39.36
C ILE A 386 -30.97 -12.65 38.39
N GLY A 387 -30.78 -12.87 37.09
CA GLY A 387 -31.03 -11.88 36.04
C GLY A 387 -29.86 -10.92 35.80
N LYS A 388 -29.69 -10.49 34.55
CA LYS A 388 -28.54 -9.70 34.07
C LYS A 388 -28.28 -8.42 34.87
N GLN A 389 -29.31 -7.62 35.15
CA GLN A 389 -29.14 -6.33 35.83
C GLN A 389 -28.70 -6.51 37.28
N SER A 390 -29.28 -7.48 37.98
CA SER A 390 -28.91 -7.85 39.35
C SER A 390 -27.48 -8.38 39.41
N ALA A 391 -27.12 -9.27 38.47
CA ALA A 391 -25.77 -9.81 38.36
C ALA A 391 -24.73 -8.73 38.05
N HIS A 392 -25.02 -7.83 37.12
CA HIS A 392 -24.14 -6.71 36.79
C HIS A 392 -23.88 -5.83 38.01
N LYS A 393 -24.94 -5.42 38.72
CA LYS A 393 -24.80 -4.61 39.93
C LYS A 393 -23.96 -5.32 40.99
N LEU A 394 -24.23 -6.59 41.25
CA LEU A 394 -23.49 -7.38 42.24
C LEU A 394 -21.99 -7.48 41.89
N VAL A 395 -21.65 -7.81 40.65
CA VAL A 395 -20.25 -7.91 40.20
C VAL A 395 -19.57 -6.55 40.21
N TYR A 396 -20.28 -5.48 39.81
CA TYR A 396 -19.77 -4.12 39.85
C TYR A 396 -19.41 -3.69 41.27
N ASP A 397 -20.34 -3.86 42.22
CA ASP A 397 -20.14 -3.46 43.62
C ASP A 397 -18.94 -4.21 44.23
N ILE A 398 -18.84 -5.52 43.99
CA ILE A 398 -17.69 -6.34 44.42
C ILE A 398 -16.39 -5.89 43.75
N ALA A 399 -16.43 -5.60 42.45
CA ALA A 399 -15.25 -5.18 41.70
C ALA A 399 -14.70 -3.84 42.19
N MET A 400 -15.58 -2.84 42.44
CA MET A 400 -15.18 -1.53 42.98
C MET A 400 -14.56 -1.67 44.36
N GLN A 401 -15.20 -2.43 45.26
CA GLN A 401 -14.63 -2.69 46.59
C GLN A 401 -13.27 -3.41 46.50
N SER A 402 -13.14 -4.40 45.63
CA SER A 402 -11.91 -5.15 45.42
C SER A 402 -10.78 -4.25 44.91
N GLN A 403 -11.09 -3.29 44.03
CA GLN A 403 -10.12 -2.31 43.54
C GLN A 403 -9.63 -1.36 44.64
N GLU A 404 -10.54 -0.81 45.45
CA GLU A 404 -10.19 0.05 46.59
C GLU A 404 -9.26 -0.67 47.59
N GLN A 405 -9.47 -1.97 47.77
CA GLN A 405 -8.68 -2.83 48.66
C GLN A 405 -7.45 -3.44 47.99
N ASN A 406 -7.21 -3.16 46.70
CA ASN A 406 -6.14 -3.74 45.90
C ASN A 406 -6.14 -5.29 45.85
N MET A 407 -7.31 -5.90 46.06
CA MET A 407 -7.54 -7.35 46.12
C MET A 407 -7.84 -7.91 44.71
N PRO A 408 -7.39 -9.14 44.37
CA PRO A 408 -7.81 -9.81 43.15
C PRO A 408 -9.31 -10.13 43.12
N LEU A 409 -9.95 -9.96 41.96
CA LEU A 409 -11.40 -10.14 41.81
C LEU A 409 -11.85 -11.55 42.22
N LYS A 410 -11.09 -12.58 41.84
CA LYS A 410 -11.38 -13.97 42.19
C LYS A 410 -11.49 -14.18 43.71
N GLN A 411 -10.57 -13.57 44.46
CA GLN A 411 -10.58 -13.65 45.92
C GLN A 411 -11.79 -12.92 46.51
N ALA A 412 -12.11 -11.72 46.02
CA ALA A 412 -13.27 -10.97 46.48
C ALA A 412 -14.59 -11.72 46.23
N LEU A 413 -14.71 -12.40 45.09
CA LEU A 413 -15.86 -13.26 44.77
C LEU A 413 -15.98 -14.45 45.72
N MET A 414 -14.87 -15.13 46.02
CA MET A 414 -14.85 -16.28 46.95
C MET A 414 -15.20 -15.88 48.40
N GLN A 415 -14.88 -14.65 48.80
CA GLN A 415 -15.19 -14.14 50.14
C GLN A 415 -16.61 -13.57 50.27
N ASN A 416 -17.34 -13.40 49.16
CA ASN A 416 -18.68 -12.83 49.17
C ASN A 416 -19.75 -13.90 49.41
N SER A 417 -20.48 -13.80 50.52
CA SER A 417 -21.50 -14.78 50.92
C SER A 417 -22.67 -14.88 49.93
N GLN A 418 -23.04 -13.79 49.26
CA GLN A 418 -24.08 -13.81 48.24
C GLN A 418 -23.61 -14.59 47.01
N ILE A 419 -22.36 -14.39 46.57
CA ILE A 419 -21.76 -15.18 45.48
C ILE A 419 -21.68 -16.67 45.85
N ALA A 420 -21.21 -17.00 47.06
CA ALA A 420 -21.09 -18.39 47.53
C ALA A 420 -22.43 -19.14 47.59
N SER A 421 -23.56 -18.42 47.68
CA SER A 421 -24.90 -19.01 47.61
C SER A 421 -25.42 -19.26 46.19
N LEU A 422 -24.75 -18.71 45.17
CA LEU A 422 -25.16 -18.77 43.75
C LEU A 422 -24.21 -19.58 42.88
N LEU A 423 -22.92 -19.57 43.21
CA LEU A 423 -21.86 -20.28 42.49
C LEU A 423 -20.96 -21.02 43.50
N SER A 424 -20.62 -22.26 43.17
CA SER A 424 -19.62 -23.06 43.86
C SER A 424 -18.19 -22.55 43.59
N GLU A 425 -17.24 -22.96 44.44
CA GLU A 425 -15.82 -22.63 44.23
C GLU A 425 -15.29 -23.17 42.89
N ASP A 426 -15.72 -24.36 42.46
CA ASP A 426 -15.31 -24.95 41.18
C ASP A 426 -15.86 -24.18 39.98
N GLU A 427 -17.11 -23.72 40.04
CA GLU A 427 -17.70 -22.85 39.02
C GLU A 427 -16.91 -21.53 38.94
N ILE A 428 -16.61 -20.90 40.08
CA ILE A 428 -15.79 -19.69 40.12
C ILE A 428 -14.39 -19.97 39.54
N ASN A 429 -13.74 -21.06 39.92
CA ASN A 429 -12.43 -21.44 39.39
C ASN A 429 -12.44 -21.58 37.86
N SER A 430 -13.47 -22.24 37.29
CA SER A 430 -13.57 -22.42 35.84
C SER A 430 -13.87 -21.12 35.07
N LEU A 431 -14.46 -20.10 35.70
CA LEU A 431 -14.74 -18.82 35.03
C LEU A 431 -13.47 -17.98 34.80
N PHE A 432 -12.42 -18.22 35.61
CA PHE A 432 -11.11 -17.58 35.51
C PHE A 432 -10.11 -18.39 34.66
N ASP A 433 -10.56 -19.47 34.03
CA ASP A 433 -9.77 -20.26 33.09
C ASP A 433 -9.53 -19.44 31.79
N LEU A 434 -8.26 -19.12 31.51
CA LEU A 434 -7.85 -18.28 30.38
C LEU A 434 -8.12 -18.95 29.04
N ASP A 435 -7.92 -20.27 28.93
CA ASP A 435 -8.13 -21.01 27.68
C ASP A 435 -9.59 -20.96 27.25
N LYS A 436 -10.50 -20.91 28.22
CA LYS A 436 -11.94 -20.74 27.97
C LYS A 436 -12.31 -19.28 27.70
N SER A 437 -11.41 -18.31 27.91
CA SER A 437 -11.71 -16.87 27.94
C SER A 437 -11.36 -16.13 26.65
N VAL A 438 -10.75 -16.79 25.67
CA VAL A 438 -10.44 -16.22 24.36
C VAL A 438 -11.56 -16.42 23.32
N GLY A 439 -12.68 -17.02 23.70
CA GLY A 439 -13.84 -17.23 22.83
C GLY A 439 -13.48 -18.00 21.56
N CYS A 440 -14.01 -17.57 20.42
CA CYS A 440 -13.81 -18.24 19.12
C CYS A 440 -12.58 -17.73 18.34
N CYS A 441 -11.56 -17.18 19.02
CA CYS A 441 -10.37 -16.63 18.35
C CYS A 441 -9.73 -17.66 17.40
N ALA A 442 -9.57 -18.89 17.89
CA ALA A 442 -9.00 -20.03 17.18
C ALA A 442 -9.76 -20.36 15.89
N GLU A 443 -11.08 -20.45 15.96
CA GLU A 443 -11.96 -20.79 14.83
C GLU A 443 -11.99 -19.66 13.80
N MET A 444 -11.93 -18.40 14.23
CA MET A 444 -11.86 -17.26 13.32
C MET A 444 -10.54 -17.23 12.54
N ILE A 445 -9.42 -17.58 13.19
CA ILE A 445 -8.12 -17.73 12.52
C ILE A 445 -8.21 -18.81 11.44
N ASP A 446 -8.80 -19.97 11.76
CA ASP A 446 -8.95 -21.07 10.82
C ASP A 446 -9.82 -20.68 9.61
N GLN A 447 -10.88 -19.88 9.82
CA GLN A 447 -11.71 -19.35 8.73
C GLN A 447 -10.94 -18.42 7.80
N VAL A 448 -10.10 -17.53 8.33
CA VAL A 448 -9.26 -16.64 7.53
C VAL A 448 -8.26 -17.47 6.72
N ILE A 449 -7.57 -18.41 7.37
CA ILE A 449 -6.59 -19.30 6.72
C ILE A 449 -7.21 -20.11 5.59
N ALA A 450 -8.43 -20.64 5.79
CA ALA A 450 -9.12 -21.47 4.82
C ALA A 450 -9.56 -20.69 3.56
N ARG A 451 -9.78 -19.38 3.67
CA ARG A 451 -10.18 -18.52 2.54
C ARG A 451 -8.99 -18.07 1.70
N ILE A 452 -7.81 -17.98 2.30
CA ILE A 452 -6.63 -17.42 1.66
C ILE A 452 -5.94 -18.47 0.81
N ASN A 453 -6.11 -18.31 -0.49
CA ASN A 453 -5.45 -19.12 -1.51
C ASN A 453 -4.23 -18.36 -2.05
N LEU A 454 -3.06 -18.66 -1.50
CA LEU A 454 -1.79 -18.11 -1.96
C LEU A 454 -1.29 -18.97 -3.13
N PRO A 455 -0.75 -18.36 -4.20
CA PRO A 455 -0.17 -19.08 -5.32
C PRO A 455 1.11 -19.86 -4.95
#